data_AF-A0A534YX00-F1
#
_entry.id   AF-A0A534YX00-F1
#
_cell.length_a   1.000
_cell.length_b   1.000
_cell.length_c   1.000
_cell.angle_alpha   90.00
_cell.angle_beta   90.00
_cell.angle_gamma   90.00
#
_symmetry.space_group_name_H-M   'P 1'
#
loop_
_entity.id
_entity.type
_entity.pdbx_description
1 polymer ?
#
loop_
_entity_poly.entity_id
_entity_poly.type
_entity_poly.pdbx_seq_one_letter_code
_entity_poly.pdbx_strand_id
1 'polypeptide(L)'
;MNTRRWLVPAILFLSFAPAAKALHPTTVSVPIAGTVFGLPESVFFSGTAEITVRPAESDVPGTVPRVVVAIDLGDLVGKGLSTGDVYVTGGLIRLTRSLVKGDVIHATIPFFVRGSGPTAKGRTAVASFSFDYDITTGALTSARAALAAP
;
A
#
# COMPACT_ATOMS: atom_id res chain seq x y z
N MET A 1 55.07 -17.45 -51.29
CA MET A 1 53.87 -16.64 -51.60
C MET A 1 52.74 -17.61 -51.90
N ASN A 2 51.77 -17.76 -50.97
CA ASN A 2 50.38 -18.22 -51.19
C ASN A 2 49.72 -18.51 -49.84
N THR A 3 49.01 -17.50 -49.36
CA THR A 3 48.24 -17.41 -48.12
C THR A 3 46.87 -18.05 -48.35
N ARG A 4 46.51 -19.10 -47.60
CA ARG A 4 45.14 -19.64 -47.57
C ARG A 4 44.50 -19.33 -46.22
N ARG A 5 43.80 -18.20 -46.15
CA ARG A 5 43.01 -17.79 -44.98
C ARG A 5 41.69 -18.56 -44.97
N TRP A 6 41.47 -19.38 -43.95
CA TRP A 6 40.18 -19.99 -43.67
C TRP A 6 39.38 -19.03 -42.78
N LEU A 7 38.19 -18.62 -43.24
CA LEU A 7 37.23 -17.88 -42.43
C LEU A 7 36.32 -18.91 -41.74
N VAL A 8 36.44 -19.03 -40.42
CA VAL A 8 35.49 -19.77 -39.59
C VAL A 8 34.36 -18.82 -39.23
N PRO A 9 33.08 -19.12 -39.53
CA PRO A 9 31.99 -18.26 -39.10
C PRO A 9 31.75 -18.47 -37.59
N ALA A 10 31.96 -17.41 -36.80
CA ALA A 10 31.55 -17.38 -35.41
C ALA A 10 30.02 -17.24 -35.33
N ILE A 11 29.34 -18.31 -34.91
CA ILE A 11 27.90 -18.29 -34.63
C ILE A 11 27.72 -17.62 -33.26
N LEU A 12 27.25 -16.38 -33.29
CA LEU A 12 26.86 -15.62 -32.09
C LEU A 12 25.49 -16.13 -31.61
N PHE A 13 25.47 -16.95 -30.56
CA PHE A 13 24.22 -17.28 -29.85
C PHE A 13 23.78 -16.06 -29.05
N LEU A 14 22.83 -15.29 -29.58
CA LEU A 14 22.11 -14.27 -28.83
C LEU A 14 21.18 -14.99 -27.84
N SER A 15 21.61 -15.11 -26.58
CA SER A 15 20.73 -15.52 -25.49
C SER A 15 19.71 -14.40 -25.25
N PHE A 16 18.49 -14.57 -25.76
CA PHE A 16 17.35 -13.76 -25.33
C PHE A 16 16.95 -14.21 -23.93
N ALA A 17 17.55 -13.61 -22.90
CA ALA A 17 16.93 -13.66 -21.58
C ALA A 17 15.60 -12.89 -21.69
N PRO A 18 14.44 -13.48 -21.35
CA PRO A 18 13.22 -12.71 -21.25
C PRO A 18 13.46 -11.61 -20.23
N ALA A 19 13.34 -10.35 -20.66
CA ALA A 19 13.39 -9.22 -19.75
C ALA A 19 12.27 -9.42 -18.71
N ALA A 20 12.65 -9.68 -17.47
CA ALA A 20 11.71 -9.67 -16.36
C ALA A 20 11.01 -8.31 -16.39
N LYS A 21 9.69 -8.28 -16.60
CA LYS A 21 8.95 -7.03 -16.58
C LYS A 21 9.10 -6.44 -15.18
N ALA A 22 9.76 -5.29 -15.10
CA ALA A 22 9.91 -4.57 -13.85
C ALA A 22 8.51 -4.22 -13.34
N LEU A 23 8.23 -4.61 -12.10
CA LEU A 23 7.00 -4.24 -11.43
C LEU A 23 7.00 -2.70 -11.25
N HIS A 24 5.95 -1.99 -11.67
CA HIS A 24 5.93 -0.52 -11.68
C HIS A 24 5.38 0.05 -10.37
N PRO A 25 6.10 0.97 -9.69
CA PRO A 25 5.55 1.68 -8.54
C PRO A 25 4.26 2.42 -8.92
N THR A 26 3.23 2.28 -8.09
CA THR A 26 1.94 2.95 -8.29
C THR A 26 1.58 3.72 -7.03
N THR A 27 1.16 4.97 -7.18
CA THR A 27 0.63 5.79 -6.09
C THR A 27 -0.79 6.24 -6.43
N VAL A 28 -1.73 6.04 -5.50
CA VAL A 28 -3.14 6.42 -5.67
C VAL A 28 -3.69 7.05 -4.40
N SER A 29 -4.62 7.99 -4.57
CA SER A 29 -5.38 8.62 -3.50
C SER A 29 -6.75 7.95 -3.40
N VAL A 30 -7.08 7.38 -2.24
CA VAL A 30 -8.34 6.65 -2.02
C VAL A 30 -9.18 7.34 -0.96
N PRO A 31 -10.43 7.75 -1.25
CA PRO A 31 -11.29 8.33 -0.23
C PRO A 31 -11.62 7.30 0.85
N ILE A 32 -11.58 7.73 2.10
CA ILE A 32 -11.91 6.91 3.27
C ILE A 32 -12.83 7.68 4.20
N ALA A 33 -13.89 7.04 4.66
CA ALA A 33 -14.81 7.61 5.63
C ALA A 33 -15.45 6.50 6.49
N GLY A 34 -15.93 6.88 7.66
CA GLY A 34 -16.66 5.98 8.55
C GLY A 34 -16.89 6.58 9.92
N THR A 35 -17.84 6.00 10.65
CA THR A 35 -18.14 6.40 12.03
C THR A 35 -17.58 5.38 13.00
N VAL A 36 -16.76 5.85 13.93
CA VAL A 36 -16.26 5.06 15.06
C VAL A 36 -17.16 5.33 16.26
N PHE A 37 -18.02 4.37 16.58
CA PHE A 37 -18.89 4.43 17.75
C PHE A 37 -18.12 4.13 19.04
N GLY A 38 -18.56 4.72 20.15
CA GLY A 38 -18.01 4.40 21.48
C GLY A 38 -18.00 5.60 22.43
N LEU A 39 -17.48 5.38 23.63
CA LEU A 39 -17.30 6.44 24.63
C LEU A 39 -15.96 7.18 24.42
N PRO A 40 -15.86 8.47 24.79
CA PRO A 40 -16.94 9.32 25.34
C PRO A 40 -17.95 9.80 24.28
N GLU A 41 -17.63 9.66 22.99
CA GLU A 41 -18.52 10.03 21.89
C GLU A 41 -18.25 9.24 20.61
N SER A 42 -19.21 9.23 19.71
CA SER A 42 -19.02 8.77 18.34
C SER A 42 -18.23 9.79 17.53
N VAL A 43 -17.31 9.34 16.69
CA VAL A 43 -16.47 10.20 15.86
C VAL A 43 -16.67 9.83 14.39
N PHE A 44 -17.03 10.81 13.56
CA PHE A 44 -17.08 10.62 12.12
C PHE A 44 -15.74 11.01 11.50
N PHE A 45 -15.11 10.08 10.80
CA PHE A 45 -13.87 10.28 10.07
C PHE A 45 -14.12 10.43 8.58
N SER A 46 -13.35 11.32 7.94
CA SER A 46 -13.32 11.49 6.49
C SER A 46 -11.96 12.02 6.05
N GLY A 47 -11.49 11.57 4.90
CA GLY A 47 -10.25 12.05 4.31
C GLY A 47 -9.85 11.19 3.12
N THR A 48 -8.55 11.22 2.84
CA THR A 48 -7.93 10.43 1.78
C THR A 48 -6.79 9.61 2.36
N ALA A 49 -6.66 8.36 1.91
CA ALA A 49 -5.49 7.54 2.14
C ALA A 49 -4.60 7.58 0.89
N GLU A 50 -3.33 7.94 1.06
CA GLU A 50 -2.35 7.82 -0.02
C GLU A 50 -1.73 6.43 0.02
N ILE A 51 -1.89 5.68 -1.06
CA ILE A 51 -1.46 4.29 -1.16
C ILE A 51 -0.34 4.22 -2.18
N THR A 52 0.85 3.83 -1.73
CA THR A 52 1.99 3.55 -2.60
C THR A 52 2.29 2.06 -2.60
N VAL A 53 2.30 1.45 -3.78
CA VAL A 53 2.65 0.05 -4.00
C VAL A 53 3.93 0.02 -4.81
N ARG A 54 4.91 -0.76 -4.35
CA ARG A 54 6.17 -0.96 -5.06
C ARG A 54 6.62 -2.42 -5.00
N PRO A 55 7.52 -2.85 -5.89
CA PRO A 55 8.09 -4.18 -5.85
C PRO A 55 8.91 -4.37 -4.57
N ALA A 56 8.93 -5.59 -4.01
CA ALA A 56 9.89 -5.93 -2.97
C ALA A 56 11.30 -6.11 -3.57
N GLU A 57 12.34 -5.67 -2.85
CA GLU A 57 13.72 -5.63 -3.36
C GLU A 57 14.39 -7.02 -3.52
N SER A 58 13.69 -8.11 -3.19
CA SER A 58 14.22 -9.48 -3.29
C SER A 58 13.10 -10.48 -3.56
N ASP A 59 12.70 -10.62 -4.82
CA ASP A 59 11.89 -11.76 -5.25
C ASP A 59 12.81 -12.95 -5.54
N VAL A 60 12.68 -14.01 -4.75
CA VAL A 60 13.40 -15.27 -5.00
C VAL A 60 12.74 -15.96 -6.21
N PRO A 61 13.50 -16.31 -7.26
CA PRO A 61 12.95 -17.02 -8.41
C PRO A 61 12.19 -18.28 -7.98
N GLY A 62 10.96 -18.45 -8.48
CA GLY A 62 10.10 -19.59 -8.14
C GLY A 62 9.23 -19.39 -6.89
N THR A 63 9.29 -18.23 -6.24
CA THR A 63 8.37 -17.85 -5.15
C THR A 63 7.29 -16.88 -5.63
N VAL A 64 6.19 -16.77 -4.89
CA VAL A 64 5.14 -15.79 -5.19
C VAL A 64 5.74 -14.38 -5.07
N PRO A 65 5.65 -13.53 -6.11
CA PRO A 65 6.17 -12.17 -6.08
C PRO A 65 5.62 -11.37 -4.90
N ARG A 66 6.40 -10.44 -4.37
CA ARG A 66 6.00 -9.60 -3.23
C ARG A 66 5.97 -8.12 -3.58
N VAL A 67 5.08 -7.41 -2.93
CA VAL A 67 4.96 -5.95 -3.00
C VAL A 67 5.08 -5.33 -1.62
N VAL A 68 5.65 -4.13 -1.56
CA VAL A 68 5.60 -3.27 -0.39
C VAL A 68 4.45 -2.29 -0.58
N VAL A 69 3.48 -2.35 0.33
CA VAL A 69 2.34 -1.44 0.39
C VAL A 69 2.59 -0.44 1.51
N ALA A 70 2.58 0.84 1.18
CA ALA A 70 2.62 1.95 2.11
C ALA A 70 1.27 2.69 2.06
N ILE A 71 0.66 2.91 3.22
CA ILE A 71 -0.63 3.60 3.36
C ILE A 71 -0.41 4.77 4.32
N ASP A 72 -0.54 5.98 3.80
CA ASP A 72 -0.50 7.21 4.58
C ASP A 72 -1.93 7.68 4.86
N LEU A 73 -2.21 7.97 6.12
CA LEU A 73 -3.50 8.46 6.62
C LEU A 73 -3.41 9.88 7.18
N GLY A 74 -2.38 10.65 6.82
CA GLY A 74 -2.15 12.01 7.31
C GLY A 74 -3.31 12.98 7.08
N ASP A 75 -4.06 12.78 5.99
CA ASP A 75 -5.24 13.60 5.65
C ASP A 75 -6.54 13.10 6.31
N LEU A 76 -6.50 12.04 7.11
CA LEU A 76 -7.67 11.48 7.78
C LEU A 76 -7.95 12.26 9.08
N VAL A 77 -9.08 12.96 9.08
CA VAL A 77 -9.54 13.78 10.21
C VAL A 77 -10.91 13.29 10.68
N GLY A 78 -11.08 13.28 11.99
CA GLY A 78 -12.34 12.95 12.65
C GLY A 78 -13.00 14.18 13.26
N LYS A 79 -14.33 14.14 13.35
CA LYS A 79 -15.12 15.10 14.11
C LYS A 79 -16.02 14.37 15.11
N GLY A 80 -15.93 14.75 16.37
CA GLY A 80 -16.82 14.30 17.42
C GLY A 80 -18.26 14.68 17.10
N LEU A 81 -19.18 13.72 17.16
CA LEU A 81 -20.58 13.95 16.80
C LEU A 81 -21.36 14.69 17.90
N SER A 82 -20.90 14.64 19.15
CA SER A 82 -21.53 15.37 20.26
C SER A 82 -20.74 16.60 20.69
N THR A 83 -19.40 16.54 20.70
CA THR A 83 -18.55 17.65 21.17
C THR A 83 -18.16 18.60 20.04
N GLY A 84 -18.09 18.10 18.79
CA GLY A 84 -17.49 18.81 17.68
C GLY A 84 -15.95 18.80 17.69
N ASP A 85 -15.32 18.12 18.65
CA ASP A 85 -13.87 18.03 18.78
C ASP A 85 -13.24 17.44 17.51
N VAL A 86 -12.09 17.99 17.13
CA VAL A 86 -11.32 17.49 15.99
C VAL A 86 -10.43 16.36 16.47
N TYR A 87 -10.59 15.19 15.88
CA TYR A 87 -9.73 14.04 16.10
C TYR A 87 -8.76 13.91 14.93
N VAL A 88 -7.53 13.50 15.22
CA VAL A 88 -6.54 13.19 14.20
C VAL A 88 -6.10 11.74 14.35
N THR A 89 -5.83 11.12 13.22
CA THR A 89 -5.15 9.83 13.15
C THR A 89 -3.70 10.09 12.80
N GLY A 90 -2.80 9.25 13.29
CA GLY A 90 -1.41 9.29 12.88
C GLY A 90 -1.00 7.91 12.40
N GLY A 91 -0.24 7.85 11.32
CA GLY A 91 0.43 6.61 10.95
C GLY A 91 0.71 6.48 9.47
N LEU A 92 1.94 6.07 9.19
CA LEU A 92 2.31 5.40 7.96
C LEU A 92 2.25 3.89 8.23
N ILE A 93 1.36 3.18 7.56
CA ILE A 93 1.33 1.72 7.59
C ILE A 93 2.21 1.24 6.45
N ARG A 94 3.23 0.44 6.75
CA ARG A 94 4.11 -0.15 5.73
C ARG A 94 4.22 -1.65 5.92
N LEU A 95 3.81 -2.39 4.89
CA LEU A 95 3.70 -3.85 4.92
C LEU A 95 4.33 -4.45 3.68
N THR A 96 4.95 -5.63 3.82
CA THR A 96 5.32 -6.47 2.68
C THR A 96 4.26 -7.55 2.52
N ARG A 97 3.66 -7.65 1.33
CA ARG A 97 2.54 -8.53 1.01
C ARG A 97 2.88 -9.42 -0.18
N SER A 98 2.28 -10.59 -0.25
CA SER A 98 2.29 -11.39 -1.47
C SER A 98 1.46 -10.68 -2.54
N LEU A 99 1.93 -10.67 -3.78
CA LEU A 99 1.18 -10.14 -4.92
C LEU A 99 0.07 -11.14 -5.29
N VAL A 100 -1.13 -10.90 -4.75
CA VAL A 100 -2.31 -11.75 -4.97
C VAL A 100 -3.50 -10.88 -5.38
N LYS A 101 -4.41 -11.45 -6.17
CA LYS A 101 -5.65 -10.76 -6.55
C LYS A 101 -6.57 -10.62 -5.32
N GLY A 102 -7.16 -9.44 -5.12
CA GLY A 102 -8.11 -9.18 -4.03
C GLY A 102 -7.48 -9.21 -2.64
N ASP A 103 -6.29 -8.60 -2.47
CA ASP A 103 -5.65 -8.51 -1.15
C ASP A 103 -6.48 -7.61 -0.22
N VAL A 104 -6.56 -8.00 1.06
CA VAL A 104 -7.27 -7.24 2.08
C VAL A 104 -6.34 -7.02 3.28
N ILE A 105 -6.25 -5.76 3.72
CA ILE A 105 -5.46 -5.33 4.86
C ILE A 105 -6.38 -4.70 5.90
N HIS A 106 -6.34 -5.22 7.12
CA HIS A 106 -6.97 -4.62 8.29
C HIS A 106 -5.89 -4.02 9.18
N ALA A 107 -6.02 -2.73 9.49
CA ALA A 107 -5.08 -2.00 10.33
C ALA A 107 -5.80 -1.34 11.50
N THR A 108 -5.34 -1.61 12.72
CA THR A 108 -5.78 -0.87 13.89
C THR A 108 -5.02 0.44 13.96
N ILE A 109 -5.74 1.57 13.86
CA ILE A 109 -5.15 2.90 13.86
C ILE A 109 -5.50 3.63 15.16
N PRO A 110 -4.53 4.24 15.85
CA PRO A 110 -4.81 5.09 16.98
C PRO A 110 -5.32 6.46 16.50
N PHE A 111 -6.21 7.05 17.29
CA PHE A 111 -6.69 8.41 17.10
C PHE A 111 -6.88 9.13 18.43
N PHE A 112 -6.74 10.45 18.40
CA PHE A 112 -6.76 11.31 19.57
C PHE A 112 -7.31 12.69 19.23
N VAL A 113 -7.81 13.41 20.23
CA VAL A 113 -8.24 14.79 20.05
C VAL A 113 -7.03 15.64 19.68
N ARG A 114 -7.17 16.49 18.66
CA ARG A 114 -6.12 17.38 18.19
C ARG A 114 -5.71 18.34 19.31
N GLY A 115 -4.41 18.47 19.54
CA GLY A 115 -3.87 19.32 20.61
C GLY A 115 -3.99 18.72 22.01
N SER A 116 -4.48 17.47 22.14
CA SER A 116 -4.44 16.77 23.41
C SER A 116 -3.00 16.43 23.81
N GLY A 117 -2.72 16.47 25.11
CA GLY A 117 -1.37 16.24 25.64
C GLY A 117 -0.90 14.78 25.44
N PRO A 118 0.39 14.49 25.66
CA PRO A 118 0.98 13.15 25.45
C PRO A 118 0.35 12.03 26.28
N THR A 119 -0.36 12.38 27.35
CA THR A 119 -1.05 11.46 28.26
C THR A 119 -2.52 11.26 27.93
N ALA A 120 -3.03 11.88 26.86
CA ALA A 120 -4.41 11.72 26.44
C ALA A 120 -4.70 10.26 26.06
N LYS A 121 -5.85 9.76 26.52
CA LYS A 121 -6.24 8.36 26.25
C LYS A 121 -6.60 8.21 24.78
N GLY A 122 -5.66 7.68 24.00
CA GLY A 122 -5.89 7.32 22.60
C GLY A 122 -6.99 6.26 22.47
N ARG A 123 -7.80 6.38 21.43
CA ARG A 123 -8.78 5.38 21.01
C ARG A 123 -8.29 4.72 19.73
N THR A 124 -8.89 3.60 19.36
CA THR A 124 -8.51 2.86 18.15
C THR A 124 -9.69 2.69 17.22
N ALA A 125 -9.42 2.73 15.92
CA ALA A 125 -10.35 2.35 14.86
C ALA A 125 -9.74 1.21 14.03
N VAL A 126 -10.57 0.50 13.28
CA VAL A 126 -10.10 -0.48 12.28
C VAL A 126 -10.30 0.13 10.90
N ALA A 127 -9.19 0.32 10.19
CA ALA A 127 -9.18 0.69 8.79
C ALA A 127 -9.03 -0.57 7.92
N SER A 128 -9.92 -0.72 6.96
CA SER A 128 -9.94 -1.83 6.01
C SER A 128 -9.57 -1.33 4.62
N PHE A 129 -8.63 -1.99 3.97
CA PHE A 129 -8.20 -1.68 2.61
C PHE A 129 -8.31 -2.92 1.74
N SER A 130 -8.89 -2.77 0.55
CA SER A 130 -8.98 -3.84 -0.45
C SER A 130 -8.25 -3.42 -1.72
N PHE A 131 -7.41 -4.29 -2.25
CA PHE A 131 -6.52 -4.03 -3.37
C PHE A 131 -6.69 -5.05 -4.49
N ASP A 132 -6.78 -4.56 -5.71
CA ASP A 132 -6.71 -5.35 -6.94
C ASP A 132 -5.44 -4.96 -7.70
N TYR A 133 -4.62 -5.95 -8.02
CA TYR A 133 -3.38 -5.76 -8.78
C TYR A 133 -3.46 -6.44 -10.14
N ASP A 134 -2.75 -5.89 -11.12
CA ASP A 134 -2.32 -6.65 -12.28
C ASP A 134 -1.17 -7.56 -11.86
N ILE A 135 -1.41 -8.86 -11.76
CA ILE A 135 -0.42 -9.86 -11.34
C ILE A 135 0.78 -9.99 -12.29
N THR A 136 0.68 -9.45 -13.51
CA THR A 136 1.77 -9.46 -14.50
C THR A 136 2.73 -8.31 -14.29
N THR A 137 2.23 -7.14 -13.88
CA THR A 137 3.00 -5.89 -13.75
C THR A 137 3.13 -5.40 -12.31
N GLY A 138 2.41 -6.00 -11.37
CA GLY A 138 2.28 -5.58 -9.97
C GLY A 138 1.63 -4.22 -9.78
N ALA A 139 1.14 -3.61 -10.86
CA ALA A 139 0.50 -2.31 -10.79
C ALA A 139 -0.81 -2.43 -10.03
N LEU A 140 -1.08 -1.44 -9.17
CA LEU A 140 -2.36 -1.34 -8.48
C LEU A 140 -3.42 -0.86 -9.47
N THR A 141 -4.49 -1.65 -9.63
CA THR A 141 -5.58 -1.40 -10.60
C THR A 141 -6.83 -0.84 -9.94
N SER A 142 -7.07 -1.20 -8.67
CA SER A 142 -8.19 -0.70 -7.88
C SER A 142 -7.84 -0.77 -6.40
N ALA A 143 -8.28 0.23 -5.65
CA ALA A 143 -8.16 0.26 -4.20
C ALA A 143 -9.41 0.86 -3.57
N ARG A 144 -9.81 0.30 -2.44
CA ARG A 144 -10.96 0.77 -1.64
C ARG A 144 -10.56 0.83 -0.18
N ALA A 145 -11.14 1.78 0.55
CA ALA A 145 -10.88 1.97 1.96
C ALA A 145 -12.17 2.19 2.74
N ALA A 146 -12.22 1.69 3.98
CA ALA A 146 -13.32 1.90 4.91
C ALA A 146 -12.81 2.00 6.35
N LEU A 147 -13.60 2.64 7.22
CA LEU A 147 -13.34 2.73 8.65
C LEU A 147 -14.53 2.17 9.44
N ALA A 148 -14.21 1.39 10.47
CA ALA A 148 -15.17 0.89 11.44
C ALA A 148 -14.63 1.01 12.87
N ALA A 149 -15.55 0.91 13.83
CA ALA A 149 -15.18 0.61 15.21
C ALA A 149 -14.54 -0.80 15.28
N PRO A 150 -13.62 -1.04 16.22
CA PRO A 150 -13.07 -2.38 16.46
C PRO A 150 -14.11 -3.43 16.80
#